data_AF-A0A5B0F3P8-F1
#
_entry.id   AF-A0A5B0F3P8-F1
#
_cell.length_a   1.000
_cell.length_b   1.000
_cell.length_c   1.000
_cell.angle_alpha   90.00
_cell.angle_beta   90.00
_cell.angle_gamma   90.00
#
_symmetry.space_group_name_H-M   'P 1'
#
loop_
_entity.id
_entity.type
_entity.pdbx_description
1 polymer ?
#
loop_
_entity_poly.entity_id
_entity_poly.type
_entity_poly.pdbx_seq_one_letter_code
_entity_poly.pdbx_strand_id
1 'polypeptide(L)'
;MRLFSYKGFSMLINLRDEHCPPHTHVDGGTWSARFKFSFWHNGVELWDVVPHSRRPPGAVLEGLRYGLRQPVHLRRARSIWWDKLQTACLDNQLWDSQDNEVVVMKRITSTTYVIGSACYEPDKNKTLLALIGAPEGVEIEL
;
A
#
# COMPACT_ATOMS: atom_id res chain seq x y z
N MET A 1 -5.60 -3.89 13.92
CA MET A 1 -5.21 -2.63 14.60
C MET A 1 -5.92 -1.45 13.95
N ARG A 2 -6.48 -0.50 14.73
CA ARG A 2 -7.27 0.62 14.19
C ARG A 2 -6.39 1.78 13.69
N LEU A 3 -6.75 2.30 12.51
CA LEU A 3 -6.16 3.48 11.89
C LEU A 3 -6.96 4.74 12.21
N PHE A 4 -8.23 4.76 11.81
CA PHE A 4 -9.16 5.87 12.04
C PHE A 4 -10.60 5.38 11.93
N SER A 5 -11.57 6.28 12.13
CA SER A 5 -12.97 6.02 11.81
C SER A 5 -13.56 7.08 10.90
N TYR A 6 -14.53 6.66 10.08
CA TYR A 6 -15.26 7.51 9.17
C TYR A 6 -16.73 7.12 9.19
N LYS A 7 -17.60 8.06 9.59
CA LYS A 7 -19.07 7.86 9.64
C LYS A 7 -19.50 6.54 10.33
N GLY A 8 -18.87 6.22 11.45
CA GLY A 8 -19.16 5.01 12.24
C GLY A 8 -18.41 3.75 11.79
N PHE A 9 -17.77 3.74 10.62
CA PHE A 9 -16.94 2.63 10.17
C PHE A 9 -15.50 2.77 10.67
N SER A 10 -14.88 1.65 11.04
CA SER A 10 -13.48 1.62 11.46
C SER A 10 -12.59 1.09 10.34
N MET A 11 -11.53 1.84 10.03
CA MET A 11 -10.48 1.39 9.12
C MET A 11 -9.39 0.70 9.94
N LEU A 12 -9.06 -0.54 9.58
CA LEU A 12 -8.17 -1.41 10.35
C LEU A 12 -7.10 -2.02 9.44
N ILE A 13 -5.94 -2.36 10.00
CA ILE A 13 -5.02 -3.38 9.44
C ILE A 13 -5.36 -4.71 10.11
N ASN A 14 -5.60 -5.79 9.36
CA ASN A 14 -5.99 -7.09 9.91
C ASN A 14 -4.97 -8.18 9.57
N LEU A 15 -3.98 -8.34 10.42
CA LEU A 15 -2.80 -9.17 10.15
C LEU A 15 -3.04 -10.69 10.12
N ARG A 16 -4.28 -11.18 10.34
CA ARG A 16 -4.58 -12.62 10.23
C ARG A 16 -4.68 -13.00 8.76
N ASP A 17 -3.78 -13.87 8.31
CA ASP A 17 -3.71 -14.37 6.93
C ASP A 17 -3.51 -13.27 5.87
N GLU A 18 -2.92 -12.14 6.27
CA GLU A 18 -2.65 -11.03 5.36
C GLU A 18 -1.45 -11.33 4.47
N HIS A 19 -1.66 -11.21 3.16
CA HIS A 19 -0.65 -11.34 2.13
C HIS A 19 -0.55 -10.05 1.32
N CYS A 20 0.49 -9.94 0.52
CA CYS A 20 0.65 -8.84 -0.42
C CYS A 20 -0.54 -8.71 -1.41
N PRO A 21 -0.84 -7.50 -1.89
CA PRO A 21 -0.24 -6.20 -1.54
C PRO A 21 -0.66 -5.65 -0.17
N PRO A 22 0.01 -4.60 0.34
CA PRO A 22 -0.38 -3.90 1.57
C PRO A 22 -1.81 -3.36 1.48
N HIS A 23 -2.63 -3.67 2.48
CA HIS A 23 -4.04 -3.30 2.46
C HIS A 23 -4.65 -3.08 3.85
N THR A 24 -5.76 -2.37 3.87
CA THR A 24 -6.60 -2.16 5.05
C THR A 24 -7.96 -2.83 4.87
N HIS A 25 -8.68 -3.00 5.97
CA HIS A 25 -10.01 -3.60 6.03
C HIS A 25 -11.01 -2.65 6.69
N VAL A 26 -12.25 -2.73 6.23
CA VAL A 26 -13.43 -2.15 6.86
C VAL A 26 -14.48 -3.24 6.97
N ASP A 27 -15.02 -3.41 8.18
CA ASP A 27 -16.18 -4.24 8.43
C ASP A 27 -17.42 -3.34 8.59
N GLY A 28 -18.38 -3.51 7.68
CA GLY A 28 -19.67 -2.84 7.67
C GLY A 28 -20.80 -3.72 8.20
N GLY A 29 -20.49 -4.86 8.83
CA GLY A 29 -21.41 -5.84 9.41
C GLY A 29 -22.08 -6.75 8.37
N THR A 30 -22.65 -6.18 7.31
CA THR A 30 -23.26 -6.94 6.21
C THR A 30 -22.41 -6.98 4.94
N TRP A 31 -21.31 -6.23 4.93
CA TRP A 31 -20.31 -6.15 3.87
C TRP A 31 -18.94 -5.87 4.49
N SER A 32 -17.88 -6.25 3.81
CA SER A 32 -16.51 -5.81 4.09
C SER A 32 -15.91 -5.14 2.85
N ALA A 33 -14.95 -4.25 3.05
CA ALA A 33 -14.17 -3.68 1.96
C ALA A 33 -12.69 -3.67 2.30
N ARG A 34 -11.86 -3.87 1.28
CA ARG A 34 -10.41 -3.76 1.40
C ARG A 34 -9.88 -2.62 0.54
N PHE A 35 -8.87 -1.92 1.04
CA PHE A 35 -8.22 -0.84 0.30
C PHE A 35 -6.72 -1.09 0.23
N LYS A 36 -6.14 -1.08 -0.97
CA LYS A 36 -4.70 -1.21 -1.17
C LYS A 36 -4.00 0.11 -0.91
N PHE A 37 -2.80 0.03 -0.36
CA PHE A 37 -1.82 1.11 -0.33
C PHE A 37 -0.45 0.59 -0.77
N SER A 38 0.51 1.48 -0.93
CA SER A 38 1.85 1.14 -1.42
C SER A 38 2.94 1.77 -0.56
N PHE A 39 4.13 1.16 -0.62
CA PHE A 39 5.36 1.68 -0.06
C PHE A 39 6.20 2.47 -1.07
N TRP A 40 5.79 2.64 -2.32
CA TRP A 40 6.51 3.47 -3.30
C TRP A 40 5.73 4.72 -3.75
N HIS A 41 4.44 4.82 -3.42
CA HIS A 41 3.62 6.00 -3.70
C HIS A 41 2.50 6.19 -2.68
N ASN A 42 1.88 7.37 -2.67
CA ASN A 42 0.75 7.73 -1.82
C ASN A 42 -0.64 7.41 -2.40
N GLY A 43 -0.70 6.64 -3.49
CA GLY A 43 -1.93 6.09 -4.03
C GLY A 43 -2.63 5.13 -3.06
N VAL A 44 -3.96 5.23 -3.01
CA VAL A 44 -4.85 4.32 -2.29
C VAL A 44 -6.01 3.96 -3.21
N GLU A 45 -6.30 2.67 -3.30
CA GLU A 45 -7.30 2.11 -4.21
C GLU A 45 -8.26 1.19 -3.47
N LEU A 46 -9.54 1.19 -3.86
CA LEU A 46 -10.45 0.13 -3.44
C LEU A 46 -10.00 -1.18 -4.09
N TRP A 47 -9.77 -2.20 -3.28
CA TRP A 47 -9.45 -3.54 -3.77
C TRP A 47 -10.74 -4.27 -4.13
N ASP A 48 -11.61 -4.48 -3.14
CA ASP A 48 -12.85 -5.20 -3.32
C ASP A 48 -13.88 -4.85 -2.24
N VAL A 49 -15.10 -5.33 -2.46
CA VAL A 49 -16.20 -5.29 -1.50
C VAL A 49 -16.89 -6.65 -1.52
N VAL A 50 -17.03 -7.27 -0.35
CA VAL A 50 -17.56 -8.63 -0.21
C VAL A 50 -18.73 -8.66 0.80
N PRO A 51 -19.89 -9.26 0.45
CA PRO A 51 -20.29 -9.63 -0.90
C PRO A 51 -20.59 -8.39 -1.74
N HIS A 52 -20.34 -8.47 -3.05
CA HIS A 52 -20.59 -7.35 -3.97
C HIS A 52 -22.07 -6.92 -3.96
N SER A 53 -23.00 -7.86 -3.73
CA SER A 53 -24.45 -7.61 -3.67
C SER A 53 -24.88 -6.71 -2.51
N ARG A 54 -24.03 -6.52 -1.49
CA ARG A 54 -24.30 -5.66 -0.32
C ARG A 54 -23.39 -4.45 -0.27
N ARG A 55 -22.83 -4.07 -1.42
CA ARG A 55 -21.93 -2.93 -1.53
C ARG A 55 -22.58 -1.66 -0.98
N PRO A 56 -21.89 -0.90 -0.11
CA PRO A 56 -22.42 0.36 0.42
C PRO A 56 -22.43 1.43 -0.67
N PRO A 57 -23.09 2.59 -0.43
CA PRO A 57 -23.04 3.72 -1.36
C PRO A 57 -21.61 4.11 -1.71
N GLY A 58 -21.36 4.44 -2.98
CA GLY A 58 -20.01 4.79 -3.46
C GLY A 58 -19.35 5.93 -2.68
N ALA A 59 -20.14 6.91 -2.23
CA ALA A 59 -19.65 8.01 -1.39
C ALA A 59 -19.04 7.55 -0.05
N VAL A 60 -19.50 6.42 0.52
CA VAL A 60 -18.91 5.85 1.73
C VAL A 60 -17.53 5.29 1.42
N LEU A 61 -17.39 4.53 0.34
CA LEU A 61 -16.12 3.93 -0.10
C LEU A 61 -15.10 5.01 -0.47
N GLU A 62 -15.51 6.05 -1.19
CA GLU A 62 -14.64 7.18 -1.53
C GLU A 62 -14.23 7.98 -0.30
N GLY A 63 -15.14 8.18 0.66
CA GLY A 63 -14.81 8.83 1.93
C GLY A 63 -13.78 8.05 2.75
N LEU A 64 -13.91 6.73 2.80
CA LEU A 64 -12.94 5.83 3.43
C LEU A 64 -11.58 5.85 2.70
N ARG A 65 -11.59 5.80 1.36
CA ARG A 65 -10.39 5.90 0.52
C ARG A 65 -9.65 7.22 0.73
N TYR A 66 -10.38 8.34 0.71
CA TYR A 66 -9.82 9.67 0.95
C TYR A 66 -9.30 9.83 2.37
N GLY A 67 -10.02 9.26 3.35
CA GLY A 67 -9.58 9.18 4.74
C GLY A 67 -8.25 8.42 4.87
N LEU A 68 -8.12 7.26 4.24
CA LEU A 68 -6.88 6.47 4.27
C LEU A 68 -5.72 7.17 3.55
N ARG A 69 -6.01 7.93 2.48
CA ARG A 69 -5.00 8.70 1.73
C ARG A 69 -4.41 9.86 2.52
N GLN A 70 -5.01 10.27 3.64
CA GLN A 70 -4.45 11.32 4.49
C GLN A 70 -3.06 10.92 4.99
N PRO A 71 -2.04 11.82 4.94
CA PRO A 71 -0.65 11.46 5.27
C PRO A 71 -0.49 10.77 6.63
N VAL A 72 -1.18 11.26 7.66
CA VAL A 72 -1.14 10.68 9.01
C VAL A 72 -1.69 9.25 9.06
N HIS A 73 -2.76 8.96 8.33
CA HIS A 73 -3.37 7.62 8.30
C HIS A 73 -2.55 6.66 7.45
N LEU A 74 -2.02 7.12 6.31
CA LEU A 74 -1.22 6.30 5.42
C LEU A 74 0.13 5.94 6.04
N ARG A 75 0.81 6.91 6.68
CA ARG A 75 2.02 6.66 7.45
C ARG A 75 1.78 5.65 8.57
N ARG A 76 0.67 5.80 9.32
CA ARG A 76 0.29 4.85 10.37
C ARG A 76 0.03 3.46 9.81
N ALA A 77 -0.65 3.34 8.67
CA ALA A 77 -0.90 2.06 8.00
C ALA A 77 0.40 1.35 7.61
N ARG A 78 1.32 2.08 6.95
CA ARG A 78 2.65 1.58 6.60
C ARG A 78 3.46 1.17 7.81
N SER A 79 3.45 1.99 8.87
CA SER A 79 4.18 1.69 10.11
C SER A 79 3.68 0.40 10.76
N ILE A 80 2.36 0.22 10.87
CA ILE A 80 1.76 -1.01 11.43
C ILE A 80 2.08 -2.23 10.56
N TRP A 81 1.92 -2.10 9.24
CA TRP A 81 2.22 -3.17 8.30
C TRP A 81 3.69 -3.59 8.39
N TRP A 82 4.59 -2.62 8.33
CA TRP A 82 6.04 -2.84 8.40
C TRP A 82 6.45 -3.49 9.72
N ASP A 83 6.02 -2.92 10.86
CA ASP A 83 6.33 -3.46 12.20
C ASP A 83 5.96 -4.94 12.33
N LYS A 84 4.90 -5.38 11.65
CA LYS A 84 4.32 -6.70 11.83
C LYS A 84 4.67 -7.72 10.76
N LEU A 85 4.83 -7.29 9.51
CA LEU A 85 5.08 -8.18 8.37
C LEU A 85 6.51 -8.02 7.80
N GLN A 86 7.22 -6.94 8.14
CA GLN A 86 8.59 -6.67 7.70
C GLN A 86 8.79 -6.81 6.18
N THR A 87 7.79 -6.38 5.41
CA THR A 87 7.85 -6.37 3.95
C THR A 87 7.10 -5.18 3.36
N ALA A 88 7.69 -4.56 2.33
CA ALA A 88 7.06 -3.54 1.51
C ALA A 88 6.26 -4.14 0.34
N CYS A 89 6.32 -5.48 0.16
CA CYS A 89 5.75 -6.21 -0.97
C CYS A 89 6.26 -5.75 -2.34
N LEU A 90 7.49 -5.22 -2.44
CA LEU A 90 8.08 -4.74 -3.70
C LEU A 90 9.23 -5.62 -4.21
N ASP A 91 9.73 -6.54 -3.39
CA ASP A 91 10.81 -7.45 -3.77
C ASP A 91 10.43 -8.25 -5.01
N ASN A 92 11.39 -8.41 -5.93
CA ASN A 92 11.25 -9.03 -7.24
C ASN A 92 10.30 -8.31 -8.23
N GLN A 93 9.76 -7.14 -7.88
CA GLN A 93 9.11 -6.27 -8.85
C GLN A 93 10.14 -5.49 -9.67
N LEU A 94 9.69 -4.89 -10.78
CA LEU A 94 10.52 -4.10 -11.66
C LEU A 94 10.40 -2.61 -11.31
N TRP A 95 11.53 -1.93 -11.19
CA TRP A 95 11.63 -0.48 -11.06
C TRP A 95 12.09 0.13 -12.38
N ASP A 96 11.34 1.11 -12.90
CA ASP A 96 11.78 1.92 -14.03
C ASP A 96 12.45 3.20 -13.51
N SER A 97 13.77 3.29 -13.66
CA SER A 97 14.54 4.45 -13.19
C SER A 97 14.28 5.73 -14.00
N GLN A 98 13.67 5.61 -15.19
CA GLN A 98 13.34 6.76 -16.00
C GLN A 98 12.11 7.48 -15.44
N ASP A 99 11.06 6.73 -15.13
CA ASP A 99 9.76 7.26 -14.68
C ASP A 99 9.60 7.23 -13.15
N ASN A 100 10.56 6.65 -12.43
CA ASN A 100 10.56 6.46 -10.98
C ASN A 100 9.29 5.74 -10.48
N GLU A 101 8.97 4.61 -11.12
CA GLU A 101 7.78 3.83 -10.82
C GLU A 101 8.05 2.33 -10.78
N VAL A 102 7.19 1.62 -10.05
CA VAL A 102 7.15 0.16 -10.11
C VAL A 102 6.26 -0.27 -11.27
N VAL A 103 6.79 -1.09 -12.17
CA VAL A 103 6.11 -1.50 -13.41
C VAL A 103 5.65 -2.96 -13.35
N VAL A 104 4.40 -3.20 -13.77
CA VAL A 104 3.80 -4.55 -13.81
C VAL A 104 3.82 -5.14 -15.22
N MET A 105 3.70 -4.30 -16.25
CA MET A 105 3.66 -4.73 -17.67
C MET A 105 4.28 -3.67 -18.59
N LYS A 106 5.59 -3.43 -18.46
CA LYS A 106 6.35 -2.60 -19.40
C LYS A 106 7.41 -3.46 -20.07
N ARG A 107 7.78 -3.14 -21.31
CA ARG A 107 8.94 -3.78 -21.95
C ARG A 107 10.16 -3.48 -21.08
N ILE A 108 10.92 -4.51 -20.73
CA ILE A 108 12.19 -4.33 -20.02
C ILE A 108 13.10 -3.52 -20.94
N THR A 109 13.41 -2.30 -20.51
CA THR A 109 14.37 -1.40 -21.16
C THR A 109 15.70 -1.46 -20.43
N SER A 110 16.72 -0.76 -20.95
CA SER A 110 17.99 -0.55 -20.24
C SER A 110 17.86 0.28 -18.96
N THR A 111 16.69 0.85 -18.67
CA THR A 111 16.41 1.64 -17.45
C THR A 111 15.56 0.87 -16.44
N THR A 112 15.22 -0.39 -16.73
CA THR A 112 14.43 -1.24 -15.84
C THR A 112 15.34 -2.12 -14.99
N TYR A 113 15.15 -2.09 -13.68
CA TYR A 113 15.91 -2.90 -12.72
C TYR A 113 14.98 -3.78 -11.90
N VAL A 114 15.44 -4.95 -11.49
CA VAL A 114 14.72 -5.77 -10.51
C VAL A 114 14.99 -5.21 -9.12
N ILE A 115 13.95 -5.02 -8.32
CA ILE A 115 14.05 -4.67 -6.90
C ILE A 115 14.51 -5.93 -6.16
N GLY A 116 15.75 -5.95 -5.69
CA GLY A 116 16.30 -7.05 -4.90
C GLY A 116 15.77 -7.06 -3.47
N SER A 117 15.59 -5.88 -2.88
CA SER A 117 14.96 -5.71 -1.56
C SER A 117 14.36 -4.32 -1.40
N ALA A 118 13.24 -4.22 -0.71
CA ALA A 118 12.62 -2.96 -0.30
C ALA A 118 12.48 -2.85 1.22
N CYS A 119 13.03 -1.77 1.78
CA CYS A 119 12.99 -1.48 3.22
C CYS A 119 12.22 -0.19 3.49
N TYR A 120 11.29 -0.21 4.44
CA TYR A 120 10.60 1.01 4.88
C TYR A 120 11.18 1.52 6.20
N GLU A 121 11.43 2.83 6.28
CA GLU A 121 11.89 3.53 7.48
C GLU A 121 10.74 4.36 8.09
N PRO A 122 10.03 3.86 9.12
CA PRO A 122 8.84 4.53 9.67
C PRO A 122 9.10 5.93 10.25
N ASP A 123 10.29 6.14 10.82
CA ASP A 123 10.67 7.42 11.45
C ASP A 123 10.82 8.54 10.43
N LYS A 124 11.37 8.21 9.26
CA LYS A 124 11.56 9.15 8.15
C LYS A 124 10.40 9.15 7.15
N ASN A 125 9.49 8.17 7.24
CA ASN A 125 8.46 7.89 6.24
C ASN A 125 9.07 7.73 4.83
N LYS A 126 10.14 6.94 4.73
CA LYS A 126 10.87 6.70 3.48
C LYS A 126 10.91 5.23 3.13
N THR A 127 11.03 4.93 1.84
CA THR A 127 11.29 3.57 1.35
C THR A 127 12.61 3.55 0.60
N LEU A 128 13.45 2.58 0.91
CA LEU A 128 14.74 2.33 0.29
C LEU A 128 14.63 1.08 -0.59
N LEU A 129 15.02 1.20 -1.85
CA LEU A 129 15.07 0.09 -2.80
C LEU A 129 16.52 -0.24 -3.13
N ALA A 130 16.92 -1.49 -2.93
CA ALA A 130 18.15 -2.03 -3.49
C ALA A 130 17.82 -2.65 -4.86
N LEU A 131 18.45 -2.14 -5.91
CA LEU A 131 18.21 -2.57 -7.29
C LEU A 131 19.31 -3.52 -7.75
N ILE A 132 18.93 -4.65 -8.35
CA ILE A 132 19.89 -5.64 -8.86
C ILE A 132 20.59 -5.07 -10.10
N GLY A 133 21.92 -4.98 -10.05
CA GLY A 133 22.75 -4.52 -11.17
C GLY A 133 22.84 -3.00 -11.32
N ALA A 134 22.16 -2.23 -10.47
CA ALA A 134 22.36 -0.78 -10.41
C ALA A 134 23.55 -0.43 -9.49
N PRO A 135 24.29 0.64 -9.79
CA PRO A 135 25.38 1.11 -8.93
C PRO A 135 24.89 1.70 -7.60
N GLU A 136 23.69 2.28 -7.59
CA GLU A 136 23.07 2.93 -6.43
C GLU A 136 21.64 2.45 -6.23
N GLY A 137 21.16 2.52 -4.99
CA GLY A 137 19.76 2.27 -4.64
C GLY A 137 18.87 3.49 -4.88
N VAL A 138 17.57 3.34 -4.60
CA VAL A 138 16.58 4.43 -4.72
C VAL A 138 16.02 4.76 -3.35
N GLU A 139 15.97 6.04 -3.02
CA GLU A 139 15.25 6.56 -1.87
C GLU A 139 13.94 7.22 -2.30
N ILE A 140 12.83 6.84 -1.68
CA ILE A 140 11.50 7.37 -1.95
C ILE A 140 10.97 8.05 -0.69
N GLU A 141 10.70 9.34 -0.77
CA GLU A 141 10.00 10.09 0.28
C GLU A 141 8.47 9.98 0.10
N LEU A 142 7.75 9.72 1.20
CA LEU A 142 6.30 9.46 1.18
C LEU A 142 5.50 10.43 2.06
#